data_AF-A0A959WUT2-F1
#
_entry.id   AF-A0A959WUT2-F1
#
_cell.length_a   1.000
_cell.length_b   1.000
_cell.length_c   1.000
_cell.angle_alpha   90.00
_cell.angle_beta   90.00
_cell.angle_gamma   90.00
#
_symmetry.space_group_name_H-M   'P 1'
#
loop_
_entity.id
_entity.type
_entity.pdbx_description
1 polymer ?
#
loop_
_entity_poly.entity_id
_entity_poly.type
_entity_poly.pdbx_seq_one_letter_code
_entity_poly.pdbx_strand_id
1 'polypeptide(L)'
;MERAEADRQARAAAAAQAEAVARAQRQASAVASGEAPPSTGAPSPDSPPAPQTSTPSTGGAPSHLQRIAQCESGGNPQAVSPGGQYRGKYQFDPSTWKAVGGSGDPAAAPEAEQDRRAAILYSRTGPSSWPVCGAQ
;
A
#
# COMPACT_ATOMS: atom_id res chain seq x y z
N MET A 1 4.83 26.67 20.67
CA MET A 1 5.23 27.17 19.33
C MET A 1 5.72 26.01 18.46
N GLU A 2 6.66 25.17 18.93
CA GLU A 2 7.18 23.99 18.19
C GLU A 2 6.14 22.99 17.69
N ARG A 3 5.10 22.66 18.48
CA ARG A 3 4.04 21.72 18.03
C ARG A 3 3.26 22.22 16.81
N ALA A 4 2.99 23.53 16.74
CA ALA A 4 2.28 24.15 15.62
C ALA A 4 3.18 24.33 14.38
N GLU A 5 4.50 24.31 14.55
CA GLU A 5 5.47 24.30 13.45
C GLU A 5 5.61 22.88 12.88
N ALA A 6 5.61 21.86 13.74
CA ALA A 6 5.57 20.46 13.33
C ALA A 6 4.31 20.14 12.49
N ASP A 7 3.13 20.65 12.89
CA ASP A 7 1.90 20.50 12.12
C ASP A 7 1.96 21.22 10.75
N ARG A 8 2.57 22.40 10.69
CA ARG A 8 2.73 23.16 9.44
C ARG A 8 3.74 22.49 8.51
N GLN A 9 4.85 21.98 9.05
CA GLN A 9 5.83 21.20 8.29
C GLN A 9 5.23 19.89 7.79
N ALA A 10 4.42 19.19 8.59
CA ALA A 10 3.73 17.98 8.18
C ALA A 10 2.75 18.24 7.02
N ARG A 11 2.00 19.34 7.06
CA ARG A 11 1.10 19.76 5.98
C ARG A 11 1.85 20.16 4.71
N ALA A 12 2.97 20.88 4.85
CA ALA A 12 3.80 21.27 3.71
C ALA A 12 4.47 20.06 3.05
N ALA A 13 4.95 19.10 3.83
CA ALA A 13 5.52 17.86 3.32
C ALA A 13 4.46 17.00 2.61
N ALA A 14 3.25 16.93 3.15
CA ALA A 14 2.13 16.25 2.50
C ALA A 14 1.76 16.88 1.14
N ALA A 15 1.77 18.22 1.04
CA ALA A 15 1.53 18.93 -0.22
C ALA A 15 2.61 18.64 -1.27
N ALA A 16 3.89 18.66 -0.87
CA ALA A 16 5.00 18.35 -1.78
C ALA A 16 4.97 16.90 -2.28
N GLN A 17 4.55 15.96 -1.42
CA GLN A 17 4.38 14.56 -1.79
C GLN A 17 3.23 14.36 -2.79
N ALA A 18 2.11 15.08 -2.62
CA ALA A 18 0.98 15.02 -3.55
C ALA A 18 1.38 15.45 -4.97
N GLU A 19 2.20 16.50 -5.11
CA GLU A 19 2.69 16.95 -6.42
C GLU A 19 3.65 15.94 -7.07
N ALA A 20 4.50 15.28 -6.28
CA ALA A 20 5.40 14.24 -6.76
C ALA A 20 4.63 13.01 -7.31
N VAL A 21 3.56 12.60 -6.61
CA VAL A 21 2.69 11.50 -7.04
C VAL A 21 1.96 11.85 -8.35
N ALA A 22 1.41 13.06 -8.44
CA ALA A 22 0.72 13.52 -9.66
C ALA A 22 1.64 13.54 -10.88
N ARG A 23 2.94 13.84 -10.69
CA ARG A 23 3.95 13.77 -11.76
C ARG A 23 4.24 12.33 -12.18
N ALA A 24 4.40 11.41 -11.23
CA ALA A 24 4.65 10.00 -11.51
C ALA A 24 3.47 9.35 -12.27
N GLN A 25 2.23 9.69 -11.90
CA GLN A 25 1.02 9.21 -12.57
C GLN A 25 0.95 9.68 -14.03
N ARG A 26 1.26 10.96 -14.31
CA ARG A 26 1.30 11.47 -15.69
C ARG A 26 2.33 10.77 -16.57
N GLN A 27 3.47 10.38 -16.00
CA GLN A 27 4.51 9.65 -16.72
C GLN A 27 4.09 8.19 -17.01
N ALA A 28 3.39 7.54 -16.08
CA ALA A 28 2.89 6.18 -16.25
C ALA A 28 1.77 6.07 -17.30
N SER A 29 0.94 7.09 -17.50
CA SER A 29 -0.13 7.06 -18.51
C SER A 29 0.39 7.11 -19.96
N ALA A 30 1.64 7.49 -20.21
CA ALA A 30 2.20 7.58 -21.56
C ALA A 30 2.67 6.23 -22.14
N VAL A 31 2.73 5.15 -21.35
CA VAL A 31 3.33 3.87 -21.77
C VAL A 31 2.32 2.73 -22.03
N ALA A 32 1.01 2.98 -21.89
CA ALA A 32 -0.03 1.95 -21.87
C ALA A 32 -0.83 1.78 -23.19
N SER A 33 -0.17 1.78 -24.34
CA SER A 33 -0.78 1.33 -25.61
C SER A 33 -0.16 0.01 -26.06
N GLY A 34 -0.80 -1.11 -25.72
CA GLY A 34 -0.45 -2.47 -26.18
C GLY A 34 -1.37 -3.53 -25.56
N GLU A 35 -2.02 -4.33 -26.40
CA GLU A 35 -3.26 -5.10 -26.15
C GLU A 35 -3.10 -6.51 -25.49
N ALA A 36 -4.22 -7.12 -25.05
CA ALA A 36 -4.39 -8.30 -24.16
C ALA A 36 -4.31 -9.72 -24.81
N PRO A 37 -4.47 -10.82 -24.03
CA PRO A 37 -5.70 -11.65 -24.16
C PRO A 37 -6.25 -12.26 -22.82
N PRO A 38 -7.43 -12.93 -22.81
CA PRO A 38 -8.22 -13.23 -21.60
C PRO A 38 -8.14 -14.69 -21.11
N SER A 39 -8.41 -14.92 -19.82
CA SER A 39 -8.78 -16.26 -19.32
C SER A 39 -9.80 -16.20 -18.18
N THR A 40 -10.83 -17.00 -18.40
CA THR A 40 -12.11 -17.12 -17.69
C THR A 40 -11.97 -18.03 -16.46
N GLY A 41 -12.50 -17.61 -15.32
CA GLY A 41 -12.67 -18.46 -14.13
C GLY A 41 -13.66 -17.81 -13.16
N ALA A 42 -14.84 -18.41 -13.00
CA ALA A 42 -15.96 -17.87 -12.21
C ALA A 42 -15.79 -18.13 -10.69
N PRO A 43 -16.30 -17.24 -9.80
CA PRO A 43 -16.23 -17.41 -8.33
C PRO A 43 -17.46 -18.10 -7.71
N SER A 44 -17.26 -18.78 -6.58
CA SER A 44 -18.33 -19.27 -5.68
C SER A 44 -18.84 -18.16 -4.73
N PRO A 45 -20.09 -18.19 -4.22
CA PRO A 45 -20.74 -17.04 -3.59
C PRO A 45 -20.86 -17.19 -2.06
N ASP A 46 -20.05 -16.45 -1.27
CA ASP A 46 -20.45 -16.02 0.09
C ASP A 46 -19.61 -14.85 0.65
N SER A 47 -19.31 -13.84 -0.17
CA SER A 47 -18.72 -12.58 0.32
C SER A 47 -19.16 -11.42 -0.57
N PRO A 48 -19.55 -10.25 -0.02
CA PRO A 48 -19.90 -9.11 -0.85
C PRO A 48 -18.67 -8.69 -1.69
N PRO A 49 -18.84 -8.42 -3.00
CA PRO A 49 -17.72 -8.09 -3.87
C PRO A 49 -17.18 -6.70 -3.54
N ALA A 50 -15.95 -6.62 -3.05
CA ALA A 50 -15.17 -5.40 -3.18
C ALA A 50 -14.80 -5.20 -4.67
N PRO A 51 -14.78 -3.96 -5.19
CA PRO A 51 -14.43 -3.71 -6.58
C PRO A 51 -12.97 -4.14 -6.83
N GLN A 52 -12.81 -5.14 -7.69
CA GLN A 52 -11.52 -5.64 -8.14
C GLN A 52 -10.99 -4.73 -9.24
N THR A 53 -10.10 -3.80 -8.88
CA THR A 53 -9.20 -3.16 -9.86
C THR A 53 -7.83 -2.98 -9.23
N SER A 54 -6.96 -3.97 -9.38
CA SER A 54 -5.53 -3.80 -9.14
C SER A 54 -4.76 -4.51 -10.24
N THR A 55 -4.33 -3.73 -11.23
CA THR A 55 -3.32 -4.10 -12.21
C THR A 55 -2.00 -4.46 -11.49
N PRO A 56 -1.25 -5.48 -11.96
CA PRO A 56 0.06 -5.77 -11.39
C PRO A 56 1.04 -4.66 -11.78
N SER A 57 1.46 -3.86 -10.81
CA SER A 57 2.52 -2.86 -10.97
C SER A 57 3.86 -3.57 -11.26
N THR A 58 4.33 -3.50 -12.51
CA THR A 58 5.65 -3.98 -12.96
C THR A 58 6.75 -3.08 -12.39
N GLY A 59 7.11 -3.37 -11.14
CA GLY A 59 8.13 -2.70 -10.31
C GLY A 59 7.96 -3.08 -8.84
N GLY A 60 7.46 -4.30 -8.60
CA GLY A 60 6.76 -4.66 -7.38
C GLY A 60 7.65 -5.14 -6.25
N ALA A 61 7.11 -5.05 -5.03
CA ALA A 61 7.68 -5.65 -3.83
C ALA A 61 8.21 -7.08 -4.08
N PRO A 62 9.23 -7.53 -3.31
CA PRO A 62 9.65 -8.93 -3.28
C PRO A 62 8.47 -9.91 -3.21
N SER A 63 8.62 -11.08 -3.83
CA SER A 63 7.52 -12.06 -3.95
C SER A 63 6.87 -12.46 -2.63
N HIS A 64 7.64 -12.53 -1.54
CA HIS A 64 7.10 -12.78 -0.20
C HIS A 64 6.21 -11.64 0.30
N LEU A 65 6.59 -10.39 0.05
CA LEU A 65 5.76 -9.23 0.37
C LEU A 65 4.53 -9.13 -0.52
N GLN A 66 4.60 -9.58 -1.78
CA GLN A 66 3.42 -9.67 -2.63
C GLN A 66 2.41 -10.68 -2.07
N ARG A 67 2.86 -11.84 -1.59
CA ARG A 67 1.96 -12.83 -0.93
C ARG A 67 1.34 -12.27 0.35
N ILE A 68 2.13 -11.56 1.16
CA ILE A 68 1.63 -10.89 2.36
C ILE A 68 0.57 -9.85 1.97
N ALA A 69 0.87 -8.95 1.03
CA ALA A 69 -0.08 -7.93 0.57
C ALA A 69 -1.39 -8.53 0.03
N GLN A 70 -1.29 -9.63 -0.72
CA GLN A 70 -2.45 -10.32 -1.26
C GLN A 70 -3.33 -10.91 -0.15
N CYS A 71 -2.72 -11.47 0.89
CA CYS A 71 -3.44 -11.99 2.04
C CYS A 71 -4.05 -10.89 2.91
N GLU A 72 -3.31 -9.80 3.13
CA GLU A 72 -3.71 -8.71 4.03
C GLU A 72 -4.86 -7.87 3.48
N SER A 73 -4.79 -7.53 2.19
CA SER A 73 -5.73 -6.56 1.58
C SER A 73 -6.23 -6.96 0.20
N GLY A 74 -5.82 -8.14 -0.31
CA GLY A 74 -5.96 -8.44 -1.73
C GLY A 74 -5.04 -7.60 -2.62
N GLY A 75 -3.99 -6.99 -2.04
CA GLY A 75 -3.10 -6.07 -2.75
C GLY A 75 -3.66 -4.65 -2.93
N ASN A 76 -4.69 -4.25 -2.17
CA ASN A 76 -5.30 -2.93 -2.29
C ASN A 76 -4.54 -1.86 -1.47
N PRO A 77 -3.87 -0.87 -2.11
CA PRO A 77 -3.11 0.17 -1.40
C PRO A 77 -3.99 1.17 -0.62
N GLN A 78 -5.29 1.20 -0.86
CA GLN A 78 -6.23 2.06 -0.15
C GLN A 78 -7.10 1.30 0.85
N ALA A 79 -6.78 0.03 1.15
CA ALA A 79 -7.54 -0.77 2.10
C ALA A 79 -7.58 -0.13 3.48
N VAL A 80 -8.72 -0.25 4.15
CA VAL A 80 -8.89 0.17 5.54
C VAL A 80 -9.71 -0.92 6.22
N SER A 81 -9.22 -1.44 7.35
CA SER A 81 -9.96 -2.45 8.10
C SER A 81 -11.30 -1.91 8.60
N PRO A 82 -12.32 -2.76 8.87
CA PRO A 82 -13.62 -2.30 9.36
C PRO A 82 -13.57 -1.43 10.62
N GLY A 83 -12.55 -1.61 11.46
CA GLY A 83 -12.30 -0.79 12.66
C GLY A 83 -11.35 0.40 12.45
N GLY A 84 -10.87 0.62 11.22
CA GLY A 84 -9.98 1.72 10.85
C GLY A 84 -8.56 1.67 11.44
N GLN A 85 -8.21 0.59 12.14
CA GLN A 85 -6.92 0.45 12.83
C GLN A 85 -5.78 0.08 11.88
N TYR A 86 -6.08 -0.69 10.84
CA TYR A 86 -5.11 -1.19 9.88
C TYR A 86 -5.41 -0.63 8.50
N ARG A 87 -4.37 -0.19 7.80
CA ARG A 87 -4.48 0.64 6.60
C ARG A 87 -3.45 0.29 5.55
N GLY A 88 -3.86 0.45 4.30
CA GLY A 88 -3.04 0.24 3.11
C GLY A 88 -2.84 -1.24 2.75
N LYS A 89 -2.05 -1.46 1.72
CA LYS A 89 -1.74 -2.74 1.07
C LYS A 89 -1.28 -3.82 2.06
N TYR A 90 -0.55 -3.43 3.09
CA TYR A 90 0.03 -4.33 4.10
C TYR A 90 -0.69 -4.25 5.45
N GLN A 91 -1.83 -3.56 5.52
CA GLN A 91 -2.63 -3.41 6.74
C GLN A 91 -1.78 -2.89 7.91
N PHE A 92 -0.99 -1.84 7.67
CA PHE A 92 -0.19 -1.21 8.70
C PHE A 92 -1.08 -0.55 9.75
N ASP A 93 -0.73 -0.70 11.03
CA ASP A 93 -1.19 0.25 12.05
C ASP A 93 -0.35 1.55 11.98
N PRO A 94 -0.91 2.71 12.37
CA PRO A 94 -0.21 4.00 12.27
C PRO A 94 1.08 4.08 13.09
N SER A 95 1.19 3.34 14.19
CA SER A 95 2.37 3.38 15.07
C SER A 95 3.54 2.63 14.43
N THR A 96 3.30 1.45 13.87
CA THR A 96 4.31 0.69 13.12
C THR A 96 4.71 1.42 11.85
N TRP A 97 3.76 1.99 11.12
CA TRP A 97 4.04 2.82 9.94
C TRP A 97 5.06 3.92 10.25
N LYS A 98 4.83 4.65 11.34
CA LYS A 98 5.75 5.68 11.82
C LYS A 98 7.09 5.09 12.27
N ALA A 99 7.10 3.93 12.93
CA ALA A 99 8.30 3.26 13.40
C ALA A 99 9.24 2.79 12.28
N VAL A 100 8.72 2.57 11.06
CA VAL A 100 9.52 2.27 9.85
C VAL A 100 9.76 3.50 8.97
N GLY A 101 9.48 4.70 9.49
CA GLY A 101 9.75 5.99 8.86
C GLY A 101 8.67 6.47 7.89
N GLY A 102 7.50 5.83 7.90
CA GLY A 102 6.31 6.33 7.23
C GLY A 102 5.78 7.61 7.90
N SER A 103 5.06 8.42 7.13
CA SER A 103 4.38 9.62 7.61
C SER A 103 2.96 9.65 7.06
N GLY A 104 2.05 10.36 7.72
CA GLY A 104 0.64 10.41 7.33
C GLY A 104 -0.09 9.06 7.47
N ASP A 105 -1.18 8.90 6.71
CA ASP A 105 -1.98 7.67 6.66
C ASP A 105 -1.34 6.66 5.68
N PRO A 106 -1.05 5.40 6.09
CA PRO A 106 -0.57 4.35 5.19
C PRO A 106 -1.43 4.15 3.94
N ALA A 107 -2.76 4.23 4.06
CA ALA A 107 -3.68 4.06 2.93
C ALA A 107 -3.69 5.25 1.96
N ALA A 108 -3.20 6.41 2.41
CA ALA A 108 -2.99 7.59 1.56
C ALA A 108 -1.59 7.64 0.94
N ALA A 109 -0.66 6.79 1.41
CA ALA A 109 0.69 6.74 0.91
C ALA A 109 0.76 6.06 -0.48
N PRO A 110 1.72 6.45 -1.34
CA PRO A 110 1.94 5.76 -2.61
C PRO A 110 2.22 4.28 -2.40
N GLU A 111 1.73 3.41 -3.29
CA GLU A 111 1.95 1.96 -3.18
C GLU A 111 3.45 1.61 -3.04
N ALA A 112 4.31 2.23 -3.84
CA ALA A 112 5.76 2.02 -3.77
C ALA A 112 6.36 2.40 -2.40
N GLU A 113 5.79 3.38 -1.72
CA GLU A 113 6.19 3.74 -0.36
C GLU A 113 5.72 2.67 0.63
N GLN A 114 4.48 2.18 0.49
CA GLN A 114 3.97 1.07 1.30
C GLN A 114 4.84 -0.18 1.15
N ASP A 115 5.24 -0.53 -0.08
CA ASP A 115 6.15 -1.64 -0.39
C ASP A 115 7.53 -1.45 0.26
N ARG A 116 8.09 -0.24 0.18
CA ARG A 116 9.37 0.10 0.84
C ARG A 116 9.27 -0.05 2.35
N ARG A 117 8.20 0.48 2.96
CA ARG A 117 8.00 0.40 4.42
C ARG A 117 7.77 -1.03 4.88
N ALA A 118 7.07 -1.84 4.08
CA ALA A 118 6.91 -3.26 4.33
C ALA A 118 8.24 -4.01 4.26
N ALA A 119 9.10 -3.69 3.29
CA ALA A 119 10.44 -4.26 3.20
C ALA A 119 11.31 -3.90 4.41
N ILE A 120 11.25 -2.65 4.88
CA ILE A 120 11.95 -2.22 6.09
C ILE A 120 11.44 -2.99 7.32
N LEU A 121 10.11 -3.08 7.50
CA LEU A 121 9.54 -3.83 8.62
C LEU A 121 9.98 -5.30 8.58
N TYR A 122 9.80 -5.95 7.43
CA TYR A 122 10.18 -7.35 7.23
C TYR A 122 11.67 -7.59 7.49
N SER A 123 12.55 -6.66 7.09
CA SER A 123 13.98 -6.79 7.38
C SER A 123 14.32 -6.73 8.88
N ARG A 124 13.48 -6.07 9.69
CA ARG A 124 13.69 -5.89 11.14
C ARG A 124 13.08 -7.00 11.98
N THR A 125 11.88 -7.44 11.63
CA THR A 125 11.06 -8.35 12.45
C THR A 125 10.77 -9.69 11.75
N GLY A 126 11.15 -9.81 10.49
CA GLY A 126 10.80 -10.96 9.66
C GLY A 126 9.28 -11.06 9.44
N PRO A 127 8.79 -12.28 9.15
CA PRO A 127 7.37 -12.52 8.89
C PRO A 127 6.47 -12.33 10.12
N SER A 128 7.04 -12.26 11.34
CA SER A 128 6.27 -12.19 12.60
C SER A 128 5.38 -10.94 12.72
N SER A 129 5.67 -9.88 11.96
CA SER A 129 4.81 -8.69 11.87
C SER A 129 3.48 -8.96 11.19
N TRP A 130 3.37 -10.06 10.44
CA TRP A 130 2.15 -10.53 9.79
C TRP A 130 1.90 -11.98 10.24
N PRO A 131 1.41 -12.21 11.46
CA PRO A 131 1.40 -13.54 12.08
C PRO A 131 0.57 -14.58 11.31
N VAL A 132 -0.44 -14.14 10.55
CA VAL A 132 -1.26 -15.01 9.69
C VAL A 132 -0.69 -15.03 8.27
N CYS A 133 -0.54 -13.86 7.65
CA CYS A 133 -0.19 -13.76 6.24
C CYS A 133 1.31 -13.94 5.93
N GLY A 134 2.18 -13.77 6.91
CA GLY A 134 3.64 -13.88 6.81
C GLY A 134 4.15 -15.32 6.86
N ALA A 135 3.32 -16.27 7.28
CA ALA A 135 3.65 -17.70 7.29
C ALA A 135 3.41 -18.41 5.93
N GLN A 136 3.00 -17.65 4.90
CA GLN A 136 2.52 -18.17 3.61
C GLN A 136 3.56 -18.19 2.48
#